data_AF-A0A2H0DZQ6-F1
#
_entry.id   AF-A0A2H0DZQ6-F1
#
_cell.length_a   1.000
_cell.length_b   1.000
_cell.length_c   1.000
_cell.angle_alpha   90.00
_cell.angle_beta   90.00
_cell.angle_gamma   90.00
#
_symmetry.space_group_name_H-M   'P 1'
#
loop_
_entity.id
_entity.type
_entity.pdbx_description
1 polymer ?
#
loop_
_entity_poly.entity_id
_entity_poly.type
_entity_poly.pdbx_seq_one_letter_code
_entity_poly.pdbx_strand_id
1 'polypeptide(L)'
;MSTKSVLGASFFDKKKTIETLIEESRVSATFYLYLSFGAFISALGLLLDNPIVIVGAMLIAPILFPILSLGMGIVTSSRDAIRRSLKNLFKSSLITILIAFITSFLVNKPEITHQLVLVSTPNFLFFLVAFFSGIIAAFSWVKQDASSTLPGIAITVSLVPPLSAIGVAISLLSRDVFAGSMMLFLMNLIGIVLASILVFSLFGFSGLQKLQDKKIQEEEREETELEARLKKEEEI
;
A
#
# COMPACT_ATOMS: atom_id res chain seq x y z
N MET A 1 -6.34 -32.58 -1.15
CA MET A 1 -7.26 -32.23 -2.26
C MET A 1 -6.53 -31.22 -3.14
N SER A 2 -6.11 -31.62 -4.34
CA SER A 2 -5.23 -30.83 -5.22
C SER A 2 -6.04 -29.72 -5.89
N THR A 3 -5.90 -28.49 -5.42
CA THR A 3 -6.42 -27.28 -6.08
C THR A 3 -5.57 -27.03 -7.33
N LYS A 4 -6.01 -27.59 -8.46
CA LYS A 4 -5.46 -27.27 -9.77
C LYS A 4 -5.65 -25.76 -10.02
N SER A 5 -4.53 -25.04 -10.15
CA SER A 5 -4.50 -23.63 -10.54
C SER A 5 -5.22 -23.45 -11.87
N VAL A 6 -6.30 -22.67 -11.91
CA VAL A 6 -7.07 -22.41 -13.15
C VAL A 6 -6.20 -21.69 -14.18
N LEU A 7 -5.25 -20.87 -13.72
CA LEU A 7 -4.32 -20.08 -14.56
C LEU A 7 -2.89 -20.63 -14.60
N GLY A 8 -2.68 -21.90 -14.20
CA GLY A 8 -1.40 -22.61 -14.39
C GLY A 8 -0.12 -21.94 -13.85
N ALA A 9 -0.14 -21.29 -12.67
CA ALA A 9 1.12 -20.90 -12.00
C ALA A 9 1.81 -22.14 -11.44
N SER A 10 3.11 -22.27 -11.71
CA SER A 10 3.92 -23.34 -11.15
C SER A 10 4.04 -23.17 -9.63
N PHE A 11 4.33 -24.25 -8.90
CA PHE A 11 4.60 -24.14 -7.46
C PHE A 11 5.78 -23.20 -7.17
N PHE A 12 6.77 -23.18 -8.07
CA PHE A 12 7.93 -22.30 -7.98
C PHE A 12 7.51 -20.83 -8.10
N ASP A 13 6.62 -20.50 -9.03
CA ASP A 13 6.11 -19.13 -9.21
C ASP A 13 5.37 -18.66 -7.96
N LYS A 14 4.54 -19.52 -7.38
CA LYS A 14 3.79 -19.20 -6.15
C LYS A 14 4.71 -19.01 -4.96
N LYS A 15 5.70 -19.88 -4.79
CA LYS A 15 6.69 -19.78 -3.72
C LYS A 15 7.48 -18.48 -3.84
N LYS A 16 8.01 -18.19 -5.03
CA LYS A 16 8.76 -16.97 -5.33
C LYS A 16 7.89 -15.73 -5.11
N THR A 17 6.61 -15.76 -5.49
CA THR A 17 5.66 -14.67 -5.23
C THR A 17 5.49 -14.42 -3.74
N ILE A 18 5.29 -15.46 -2.93
CA ILE A 18 5.17 -15.34 -1.47
C ILE A 18 6.44 -14.74 -0.88
N GLU A 19 7.60 -15.27 -1.24
CA GLU A 19 8.89 -14.83 -0.70
C GLU A 19 9.14 -13.35 -1.02
N THR A 20 9.06 -12.97 -2.30
CA THR A 20 9.33 -11.60 -2.73
C THR A 20 8.26 -10.62 -2.23
N LEU A 21 6.98 -10.99 -2.16
CA LEU A 21 5.93 -10.08 -1.67
C LEU A 21 6.02 -9.85 -0.15
N ILE A 22 6.39 -10.87 0.62
CA ILE A 22 6.63 -10.71 2.06
C ILE A 22 7.81 -9.76 2.29
N GLU A 23 8.91 -9.94 1.55
CA GLU A 23 10.11 -9.10 1.62
C GLU A 23 9.79 -7.63 1.25
N GLU A 24 9.09 -7.38 0.14
CA GLU A 24 8.70 -6.02 -0.26
C GLU A 24 7.63 -5.40 0.65
N SER A 25 6.82 -6.23 1.34
CA SER A 25 5.85 -5.74 2.33
C SER A 25 6.48 -5.34 3.67
N ARG A 26 7.80 -5.51 3.82
CA ARG A 26 8.55 -5.08 5.00
C ARG A 26 8.61 -3.56 5.07
N VAL A 27 8.14 -3.03 6.20
CA VAL A 27 8.18 -1.60 6.51
C VAL A 27 9.50 -1.24 7.19
N SER A 28 10.54 -0.97 6.39
CA SER A 28 11.85 -0.52 6.85
C SER A 28 11.91 0.99 7.12
N ALA A 29 13.04 1.49 7.65
CA ALA A 29 13.27 2.93 7.76
C ALA A 29 13.20 3.62 6.39
N THR A 30 13.76 3.01 5.35
CA THR A 30 13.68 3.49 3.96
C THR A 30 12.25 3.57 3.45
N PHE A 31 11.41 2.58 3.79
CA PHE A 31 9.98 2.61 3.46
C PHE A 31 9.30 3.86 4.05
N TYR A 32 9.50 4.12 5.35
CA TYR A 32 8.87 5.27 6.01
C TYR A 32 9.44 6.60 5.52
N LEU A 33 10.71 6.64 5.15
CA LEU A 33 11.33 7.81 4.53
C LEU A 33 10.65 8.14 3.20
N TYR A 34 10.54 7.17 2.29
CA TYR A 34 9.86 7.36 1.01
C TYR A 34 8.37 7.68 1.18
N LEU A 35 7.69 7.00 2.10
CA LEU A 35 6.29 7.32 2.43
C LEU A 35 6.13 8.76 2.91
N SER A 36 7.03 9.24 3.78
CA SER A 36 6.96 10.60 4.34
C SER A 36 7.21 11.64 3.25
N PHE A 37 8.23 11.47 2.40
CA PHE A 37 8.46 12.36 1.27
C PHE A 37 7.31 12.32 0.26
N GLY A 38 6.76 11.14 -0.05
CA GLY A 38 5.57 11.00 -0.88
C GLY A 38 4.36 11.74 -0.29
N ALA A 39 4.11 11.60 1.02
CA ALA A 39 3.03 12.29 1.71
C ALA A 39 3.18 13.82 1.66
N PHE A 40 4.41 14.31 1.89
CA PHE A 40 4.77 15.73 1.83
C PHE A 40 4.56 16.30 0.42
N ILE A 41 5.11 15.65 -0.61
CA ILE A 41 4.96 16.07 -2.01
C ILE A 41 3.50 15.98 -2.45
N SER A 42 2.75 14.95 -2.00
CA SER A 42 1.33 14.82 -2.31
C SER A 42 0.51 15.95 -1.68
N ALA A 43 0.80 16.34 -0.45
CA ALA A 43 0.13 17.47 0.21
C ALA A 43 0.43 18.78 -0.52
N LEU A 44 1.70 19.03 -0.91
CA LEU A 44 2.05 20.18 -1.73
C LEU A 44 1.35 20.15 -3.10
N GLY A 45 1.28 19.00 -3.76
CA GLY A 45 0.58 18.85 -5.04
C GLY A 45 -0.91 19.19 -4.94
N LEU A 46 -1.57 18.76 -3.86
CA LEU A 46 -2.97 19.13 -3.58
C LEU A 46 -3.12 20.63 -3.36
N LEU A 47 -2.24 21.25 -2.57
CA LEU A 47 -2.29 22.69 -2.27
C LEU A 47 -1.89 23.58 -3.44
N LEU A 48 -1.02 23.09 -4.33
CA LEU A 48 -0.63 23.75 -5.58
C LEU A 48 -1.65 23.55 -6.72
N ASP A 49 -2.71 22.77 -6.47
CA ASP A 49 -3.69 22.36 -7.48
C ASP A 49 -3.05 21.67 -8.71
N ASN A 50 -1.94 20.96 -8.52
CA ASN A 50 -1.12 20.42 -9.59
C ASN A 50 -1.19 18.88 -9.67
N PRO A 51 -1.93 18.31 -10.65
CA PRO A 51 -2.09 16.87 -10.76
C PRO A 51 -0.79 16.14 -11.11
N ILE A 52 0.16 16.78 -11.81
CA ILE A 52 1.44 16.16 -12.18
C ILE A 52 2.29 15.91 -10.92
N VAL A 53 2.30 16.86 -9.98
CA VAL A 53 3.00 16.71 -8.69
C VAL A 53 2.37 15.60 -7.85
N ILE A 54 1.04 15.52 -7.84
CA ILE A 54 0.30 14.45 -7.12
C ILE A 54 0.67 13.07 -7.67
N VAL A 55 0.69 12.92 -9.00
CA VAL A 55 1.11 11.67 -9.65
C VAL A 55 2.57 11.33 -9.33
N GLY A 56 3.46 12.33 -9.33
CA GLY A 56 4.86 12.14 -8.92
C GLY A 56 5.00 11.63 -7.47
N ALA A 57 4.19 12.15 -6.55
CA ALA A 57 4.18 11.71 -5.15
C ALA A 57 3.74 10.24 -4.99
N MET A 58 2.74 9.82 -5.77
CA MET A 58 2.23 8.44 -5.76
C MET A 58 3.27 7.42 -6.25
N LEU A 59 4.27 7.82 -7.07
CA LEU A 59 5.34 6.94 -7.54
C LEU A 59 6.40 6.63 -6.46
N ILE A 60 6.52 7.50 -5.45
CA ILE A 60 7.55 7.39 -4.42
C ILE A 60 7.12 6.44 -3.30
N ALA A 61 5.83 6.43 -2.96
CA ALA A 61 5.32 5.77 -1.76
C ALA A 61 4.99 4.27 -1.96
N PRO A 62 5.68 3.35 -1.26
CA PRO A 62 5.52 1.89 -1.43
C PRO A 62 4.30 1.27 -0.72
N ILE A 63 3.18 1.99 -0.57
CA ILE A 63 2.01 1.52 0.23
C ILE A 63 1.27 0.33 -0.39
N LEU A 64 1.52 0.00 -1.66
CA LEU A 64 0.85 -1.07 -2.38
C LEU A 64 1.19 -2.46 -1.84
N PHE A 65 2.44 -2.70 -1.44
CA PHE A 65 2.90 -4.06 -1.07
C PHE A 65 2.20 -4.62 0.18
N PRO A 66 2.02 -3.86 1.28
CA PRO A 66 1.22 -4.33 2.41
C PRO A 66 -0.24 -4.65 2.05
N ILE A 67 -0.83 -3.99 1.05
CA ILE A 67 -2.21 -4.25 0.62
C ILE A 67 -2.30 -5.57 -0.15
N LEU A 68 -1.37 -5.82 -1.05
CA LEU A 68 -1.30 -7.09 -1.77
C LEU A 68 -0.98 -8.24 -0.80
N SER A 69 -0.10 -8.01 0.18
CA SER A 69 0.21 -8.98 1.24
C SER A 69 -1.02 -9.29 2.10
N LEU A 70 -1.87 -8.30 2.39
CA LEU A 70 -3.17 -8.51 3.05
C LEU A 70 -4.09 -9.42 2.23
N GLY A 71 -4.28 -9.13 0.93
CA GLY A 71 -5.10 -9.96 0.05
C GLY A 71 -4.59 -11.38 -0.08
N MET A 72 -3.27 -11.55 -0.20
CA MET A 72 -2.62 -12.87 -0.19
C MET A 72 -2.85 -13.60 1.13
N GLY A 73 -2.65 -12.92 2.27
CA GLY A 73 -2.88 -13.48 3.61
C GLY A 73 -4.32 -13.95 3.84
N ILE A 74 -5.31 -13.26 3.26
CA ILE A 74 -6.71 -13.69 3.29
C ILE A 74 -6.90 -14.99 2.50
N VAL A 75 -6.34 -15.09 1.30
CA VAL A 75 -6.48 -16.29 0.43
C VAL A 75 -5.75 -17.51 1.01
N THR A 76 -4.59 -17.31 1.61
CA THR A 76 -3.82 -18.38 2.27
C THR A 76 -4.35 -18.70 3.67
N SER A 77 -5.21 -17.85 4.25
CA SER A 77 -5.66 -17.90 5.65
C SER A 77 -4.51 -17.73 6.67
N SER A 78 -3.44 -17.01 6.31
CA SER A 78 -2.34 -16.65 7.21
C SER A 78 -2.75 -15.51 8.14
N ARG A 79 -3.02 -15.83 9.42
CA ARG A 79 -3.35 -14.82 10.43
C ARG A 79 -2.20 -13.85 10.68
N ASP A 80 -0.96 -14.35 10.61
CA ASP A 80 0.25 -13.55 10.82
C ASP A 80 0.40 -12.51 9.71
N ALA A 81 0.22 -12.90 8.45
CA ALA A 81 0.25 -11.99 7.31
C ALA A 81 -0.86 -10.93 7.38
N ILE A 82 -2.08 -11.33 7.74
CA ILE A 82 -3.23 -10.41 7.86
C ILE A 82 -2.94 -9.37 8.95
N ARG A 83 -2.54 -9.81 10.15
CA ARG A 83 -2.29 -8.92 11.29
C ARG A 83 -1.13 -7.97 11.00
N ARG A 84 -0.03 -8.49 10.44
CA ARG A 84 1.14 -7.70 10.03
C ARG A 84 0.74 -6.63 9.01
N SER A 85 0.03 -7.02 7.96
CA SER A 85 -0.38 -6.10 6.89
C SER A 85 -1.32 -5.01 7.40
N LEU A 86 -2.33 -5.35 8.22
CA LEU A 86 -3.23 -4.35 8.82
C LEU A 86 -2.48 -3.36 9.72
N LYS A 87 -1.55 -3.84 10.55
CA LYS A 87 -0.70 -2.99 11.40
C LYS A 87 0.14 -2.03 10.56
N ASN A 88 0.74 -2.52 9.48
CA ASN A 88 1.58 -1.73 8.59
C ASN A 88 0.75 -0.67 7.84
N LEU A 89 -0.43 -1.02 7.35
CA LEU A 89 -1.35 -0.09 6.69
C LEU A 89 -1.85 1.00 7.62
N PHE A 90 -2.21 0.64 8.85
CA PHE A 90 -2.66 1.60 9.86
C PHE A 90 -1.56 2.61 10.21
N LYS A 91 -0.35 2.13 10.50
CA LYS A 91 0.82 3.01 10.76
C LYS A 91 1.14 3.91 9.57
N SER A 92 1.18 3.35 8.36
CA SER A 92 1.47 4.10 7.14
C SER A 92 0.43 5.19 6.88
N SER A 93 -0.85 4.88 7.10
CA SER A 93 -1.94 5.85 6.97
C SER A 93 -1.80 6.99 7.97
N LEU A 94 -1.52 6.68 9.24
CA LEU A 94 -1.35 7.69 10.28
C LEU A 94 -0.14 8.62 10.00
N ILE A 95 0.98 8.07 9.57
CA ILE A 95 2.16 8.85 9.18
C ILE A 95 1.85 9.75 7.99
N THR A 96 1.19 9.22 6.97
CA THR A 96 0.80 10.00 5.77
C THR A 96 -0.10 11.18 6.13
N ILE A 97 -1.13 10.93 6.94
CA ILE A 97 -2.06 11.96 7.43
C ILE A 97 -1.31 13.02 8.26
N LEU A 98 -0.43 12.59 9.18
CA LEU A 98 0.33 13.49 10.04
C LEU A 98 1.26 14.39 9.24
N ILE A 99 2.02 13.83 8.30
CA ILE A 99 2.92 14.61 7.43
C ILE A 99 2.13 15.60 6.58
N ALA A 100 1.02 15.18 5.98
CA ALA A 100 0.20 16.08 5.18
C ALA A 100 -0.45 17.20 6.00
N PHE A 101 -0.90 16.89 7.23
CA PHE A 101 -1.38 17.89 8.18
C PHE A 101 -0.30 18.93 8.51
N ILE A 102 0.90 18.49 8.88
CA ILE A 102 2.03 19.39 9.17
C ILE A 102 2.38 20.23 7.94
N THR A 103 2.42 19.61 6.75
CA THR A 103 2.71 20.30 5.49
C THR A 103 1.70 21.41 5.23
N SER A 104 0.40 21.10 5.34
CA SER A 104 -0.68 22.07 5.17
C SER A 104 -0.62 23.20 6.19
N PHE A 105 -0.32 22.88 7.44
CA PHE A 105 -0.20 23.87 8.52
C PHE A 105 0.95 24.85 8.25
N LEU A 106 2.09 24.37 7.73
CA LEU A 106 3.25 25.20 7.39
C LEU A 106 3.02 26.13 6.19
N VAL A 107 2.15 25.75 5.25
CA VAL A 107 1.91 26.52 4.01
C VAL A 107 1.14 27.84 4.25
N ASN A 108 0.61 28.08 5.45
CA ASN A 108 -0.07 29.31 5.91
C ASN A 108 -1.13 29.89 4.94
N LYS A 109 -2.42 29.72 5.30
CA LYS A 109 -3.63 29.95 4.48
C LYS A 109 -3.77 29.02 3.26
N PRO A 110 -3.73 27.69 3.44
CA PRO A 110 -4.18 26.80 2.40
C PRO A 110 -5.67 27.08 2.08
N GLU A 111 -6.00 27.16 0.80
CA GLU A 111 -7.39 27.23 0.32
C GLU A 111 -7.84 25.86 -0.19
N ILE A 112 -9.15 25.65 -0.28
CA ILE A 112 -9.68 24.42 -0.89
C ILE A 112 -9.46 24.52 -2.40
N THR A 113 -8.55 23.69 -2.91
CA THR A 113 -8.22 23.61 -4.34
C THR A 113 -9.16 22.65 -5.06
N HIS A 114 -9.16 22.72 -6.40
CA HIS A 114 -9.95 21.81 -7.23
C HIS A 114 -9.48 20.35 -7.09
N GLN A 115 -8.16 20.10 -7.04
CA GLN A 115 -7.61 18.77 -6.79
C GLN A 115 -8.04 18.21 -5.44
N LEU A 116 -8.12 19.05 -4.39
CA LEU A 116 -8.57 18.62 -3.07
C LEU A 116 -10.05 18.19 -3.10
N VAL A 117 -10.90 18.89 -3.86
CA VAL A 117 -12.30 18.51 -4.08
C VAL A 117 -12.40 17.20 -4.88
N LEU A 118 -11.60 17.03 -5.92
CA LEU A 118 -11.60 15.79 -6.73
C LEU A 118 -11.25 14.55 -5.90
N VAL A 119 -10.25 14.64 -5.03
CA VAL A 119 -9.84 13.51 -4.18
C VAL A 119 -10.69 13.36 -2.91
N SER A 120 -11.74 14.18 -2.76
CA SER A 120 -12.73 14.11 -1.69
C SER A 120 -14.17 13.94 -2.19
N THR A 121 -14.37 13.71 -3.48
CA THR A 121 -15.69 13.44 -4.07
C THR A 121 -15.81 11.96 -4.44
N PRO A 122 -16.25 11.09 -3.51
CA PRO A 122 -16.27 9.66 -3.74
C PRO A 122 -17.22 9.30 -4.89
N ASN A 123 -16.73 8.44 -5.79
CA ASN A 123 -17.48 7.95 -6.94
C ASN A 123 -17.19 6.46 -7.13
N PHE A 124 -18.23 5.68 -7.46
CA PHE A 124 -18.09 4.25 -7.74
C PHE A 124 -17.09 3.94 -8.86
N LEU A 125 -16.91 4.84 -9.83
CA LEU A 125 -15.90 4.69 -10.89
C LEU A 125 -14.48 4.65 -10.32
N PHE A 126 -14.17 5.40 -9.25
CA PHE A 126 -12.86 5.29 -8.59
C PHE A 126 -12.64 3.92 -7.96
N PHE A 127 -13.70 3.30 -7.39
CA PHE A 127 -13.63 1.93 -6.91
C PHE A 127 -13.30 0.94 -8.04
N LEU A 128 -13.95 1.07 -9.21
CA LEU A 128 -13.66 0.22 -10.35
C LEU A 128 -12.21 0.38 -10.83
N VAL A 129 -11.72 1.63 -10.91
CA VAL A 129 -10.32 1.90 -11.24
C VAL A 129 -9.39 1.22 -10.24
N ALA A 130 -9.62 1.37 -8.93
CA ALA A 130 -8.81 0.74 -7.89
C ALA A 130 -8.86 -0.80 -7.98
N PHE A 131 -10.03 -1.38 -8.23
CA PHE A 131 -10.21 -2.82 -8.40
C PHE A 131 -9.44 -3.37 -9.60
N PHE A 132 -9.60 -2.79 -10.79
CA PHE A 132 -8.88 -3.28 -11.97
C PHE A 132 -7.37 -3.02 -11.90
N SER A 133 -6.93 -1.91 -11.32
CA SER A 133 -5.50 -1.67 -11.01
C SER A 133 -4.96 -2.74 -10.05
N GLY A 134 -5.74 -3.11 -9.03
CA GLY A 134 -5.38 -4.20 -8.12
C GLY A 134 -5.24 -5.56 -8.80
N ILE A 135 -6.07 -5.85 -9.82
CA ILE A 135 -5.97 -7.08 -10.62
C ILE A 135 -4.63 -7.10 -11.35
N ILE A 136 -4.29 -6.00 -12.05
CA ILE A 136 -3.03 -5.88 -12.80
C ILE A 136 -1.84 -6.01 -11.85
N ALA A 137 -1.91 -5.36 -10.68
CA ALA A 137 -0.87 -5.42 -9.65
C ALA A 137 -0.64 -6.87 -9.17
N ALA A 138 -1.69 -7.53 -8.69
CA ALA A 138 -1.58 -8.89 -8.18
C ALA A 138 -1.18 -9.90 -9.27
N PHE A 139 -1.68 -9.73 -10.51
CA PHE A 139 -1.32 -10.61 -11.62
C PHE A 139 0.16 -10.48 -12.00
N SER A 140 0.66 -9.25 -12.07
CA SER A 140 2.07 -8.94 -12.35
C SER A 140 2.99 -9.58 -11.30
N TRP A 141 2.56 -9.55 -10.04
CA TRP A 141 3.25 -10.18 -8.92
C TRP A 141 3.36 -11.71 -9.04
N VAL A 142 2.31 -12.37 -9.54
CA VAL A 142 2.33 -13.83 -9.72
C VAL A 142 3.20 -14.26 -10.89
N LYS A 143 3.20 -13.49 -12.00
CA LYS A 143 3.81 -13.94 -13.25
C LYS A 143 5.29 -13.63 -13.43
N GLN A 144 5.91 -12.73 -12.64
CA GLN A 144 7.35 -12.43 -12.49
C GLN A 144 8.30 -12.42 -13.74
N ASP A 145 7.82 -12.65 -14.95
CA ASP A 145 8.57 -12.76 -16.22
C ASP A 145 8.70 -11.42 -16.95
N ALA A 146 8.23 -10.33 -16.37
CA ALA A 146 8.55 -9.01 -16.85
C ALA A 146 9.27 -8.23 -15.73
N SER A 147 10.51 -7.85 -15.98
CA SER A 147 11.10 -6.65 -15.39
C SER A 147 11.28 -5.70 -16.58
N SER A 148 10.67 -4.53 -16.56
CA SER A 148 11.46 -3.40 -16.08
C SER A 148 10.67 -2.18 -15.54
N THR A 149 9.36 -2.24 -15.29
CA THR A 149 8.58 -1.13 -14.63
C THR A 149 7.23 -1.54 -14.01
N LEU A 150 7.00 -2.82 -13.72
CA LEU A 150 5.71 -3.51 -13.90
C LEU A 150 4.48 -2.97 -13.14
N PRO A 151 3.44 -2.60 -13.91
CA PRO A 151 3.55 -1.79 -15.12
C PRO A 151 3.01 -0.38 -14.80
N GLY A 152 3.91 0.50 -14.34
CA GLY A 152 3.67 1.86 -13.84
C GLY A 152 3.12 1.92 -12.40
N ILE A 153 3.64 1.14 -11.45
CA ILE A 153 3.14 0.97 -10.04
C ILE A 153 1.60 0.95 -9.98
N ALA A 154 1.00 0.05 -10.77
CA ALA A 154 -0.45 -0.11 -10.98
C ALA A 154 -1.24 1.22 -10.94
N ILE A 155 -0.69 2.15 -11.73
CA ILE A 155 -1.09 3.49 -12.15
C ILE A 155 -1.41 4.44 -11.00
N THR A 156 -0.39 4.64 -10.17
CA THR A 156 -0.27 5.67 -9.12
C THR A 156 -1.44 5.70 -8.16
N VAL A 157 -1.64 4.54 -7.54
CA VAL A 157 -2.49 4.27 -6.38
C VAL A 157 -3.00 5.53 -5.64
N SER A 158 -4.30 5.77 -5.81
CA SER A 158 -5.10 6.83 -5.18
C SER A 158 -5.36 6.56 -3.70
N LEU A 159 -4.30 6.23 -2.95
CA LEU A 159 -4.36 6.08 -1.50
C LEU A 159 -3.58 7.19 -0.82
N VAL A 160 -2.38 7.51 -1.32
CA VAL A 160 -1.58 8.60 -0.75
C VAL A 160 -2.30 9.94 -0.89
N PRO A 161 -2.82 10.37 -2.06
CA PRO A 161 -3.52 11.64 -2.12
C PRO A 161 -4.79 11.71 -1.27
N PRO A 162 -5.69 10.71 -1.23
CA PRO A 162 -6.80 10.73 -0.27
C PRO A 162 -6.36 10.74 1.20
N LEU A 163 -5.29 10.03 1.57
CA LEU A 163 -4.70 10.12 2.91
C LEU A 163 -4.11 11.51 3.20
N SER A 164 -3.41 12.10 2.24
CA SER A 164 -2.88 13.46 2.36
C SER A 164 -4.01 14.48 2.43
N ALA A 165 -5.09 14.29 1.67
CA ALA A 165 -6.27 15.13 1.70
C ALA A 165 -7.00 15.07 3.05
N ILE A 166 -7.02 13.91 3.73
CA ILE A 166 -7.48 13.81 5.12
C ILE A 166 -6.63 14.72 6.03
N GLY A 167 -5.29 14.66 5.92
CA GLY A 167 -4.39 15.52 6.71
C GLY A 167 -4.59 17.01 6.43
N VAL A 168 -4.70 17.39 5.15
CA VAL A 168 -5.00 18.76 4.71
C VAL A 168 -6.38 19.20 5.22
N ALA A 169 -7.39 18.35 5.15
CA ALA A 169 -8.74 18.65 5.62
C ALA A 169 -8.79 18.91 7.13
N ILE A 170 -8.01 18.17 7.93
CA ILE A 170 -7.86 18.41 9.37
C ILE A 170 -7.25 19.81 9.60
N SER A 171 -6.21 20.17 8.84
CA SER A 171 -5.60 21.51 8.91
C SER A 171 -6.56 22.63 8.50
N LEU A 172 -7.46 22.37 7.55
CA LEU A 172 -8.47 23.31 7.06
C LEU A 172 -9.76 23.33 7.90
N LEU A 173 -9.90 22.42 8.86
CA LEU A 173 -11.14 22.16 9.60
C LEU A 173 -12.35 21.86 8.69
N SER A 174 -12.11 21.32 7.49
CA SER A 174 -13.14 21.02 6.50
C SER A 174 -13.70 19.61 6.71
N ARG A 175 -14.93 19.52 7.22
CA ARG A 175 -15.61 18.24 7.47
C ARG A 175 -15.95 17.51 6.17
N ASP A 176 -16.33 18.25 5.13
CA ASP A 176 -16.75 17.67 3.85
C ASP A 176 -15.57 17.01 3.13
N VAL A 177 -14.42 17.72 3.06
CA VAL A 177 -13.19 17.17 2.46
C VAL A 177 -12.70 15.98 3.28
N PHE A 178 -12.75 16.05 4.61
CA PHE A 178 -12.35 14.94 5.48
C PHE A 178 -13.17 13.68 5.23
N ALA A 179 -14.50 13.78 5.29
CA ALA A 179 -15.39 12.63 5.13
C ALA A 179 -15.29 12.03 3.73
N GLY A 180 -15.27 12.89 2.70
CA GLY A 180 -15.16 12.48 1.32
C GLY A 180 -13.84 11.79 0.98
N SER A 181 -12.71 12.34 1.45
CA SER A 181 -11.38 11.74 1.26
C SER A 181 -11.25 10.40 1.99
N MET A 182 -11.81 10.30 3.20
CA MET A 182 -11.85 9.04 3.97
C MET A 182 -12.66 7.97 3.26
N MET A 183 -13.83 8.32 2.71
CA MET A 183 -14.65 7.39 1.95
C MET A 183 -13.94 6.92 0.67
N LEU A 184 -13.31 7.85 -0.07
CA LEU A 184 -12.55 7.50 -1.27
C LEU A 184 -11.36 6.59 -0.96
N PHE A 185 -10.61 6.88 0.10
CA PHE A 185 -9.53 6.02 0.59
C PHE A 185 -10.02 4.59 0.87
N LEU A 186 -11.12 4.45 1.61
CA LEU A 186 -11.68 3.14 1.96
C LEU A 186 -12.16 2.37 0.72
N MET A 187 -12.84 3.05 -0.22
CA MET A 187 -13.26 2.45 -1.48
C MET A 187 -12.06 1.91 -2.26
N ASN A 188 -11.00 2.70 -2.38
CA ASN A 188 -9.79 2.29 -3.10
C ASN A 188 -9.08 1.13 -2.40
N LEU A 189 -8.96 1.17 -1.07
CA LEU A 189 -8.36 0.10 -0.28
C LEU A 189 -9.14 -1.22 -0.46
N ILE A 190 -10.46 -1.19 -0.31
CA ILE A 190 -11.32 -2.37 -0.48
C ILE A 190 -11.23 -2.90 -1.91
N GLY A 191 -11.24 -2.03 -2.92
CA GLY A 191 -11.10 -2.41 -4.32
C GLY A 191 -9.81 -3.21 -4.59
N ILE A 192 -8.67 -2.71 -4.12
CA ILE A 192 -7.37 -3.38 -4.30
C ILE A 192 -7.30 -4.70 -3.51
N VAL A 193 -7.85 -4.75 -2.29
CA VAL A 193 -7.90 -5.98 -1.49
C VAL A 193 -8.78 -7.04 -2.16
N LEU A 194 -9.97 -6.69 -2.64
CA LEU A 194 -10.85 -7.63 -3.35
C LEU A 194 -10.21 -8.14 -4.64
N ALA A 195 -9.55 -7.26 -5.39
CA ALA A 195 -8.85 -7.62 -6.60
C ALA A 195 -7.69 -8.59 -6.36
N SER A 196 -6.89 -8.34 -5.33
CA SER A 196 -5.79 -9.24 -4.95
C SER A 196 -6.29 -10.59 -4.44
N ILE A 197 -7.37 -10.63 -3.65
CA ILE A 197 -8.04 -11.88 -3.26
C ILE A 197 -8.47 -12.68 -4.49
N LEU A 198 -9.13 -12.03 -5.45
CA LEU A 198 -9.58 -12.67 -6.68
C LEU A 198 -8.41 -13.30 -7.43
N VAL A 199 -7.35 -12.54 -7.68
CA VAL A 199 -6.19 -13.01 -8.45
C VAL A 199 -5.47 -14.15 -7.72
N PHE A 200 -5.10 -13.98 -6.45
CA PHE A 200 -4.39 -15.03 -5.71
C PHE A 200 -5.24 -16.30 -5.54
N SER A 201 -6.58 -16.17 -5.43
CA SER A 201 -7.49 -17.31 -5.43
C SER A 201 -7.47 -18.06 -6.76
N LEU A 202 -7.56 -17.35 -7.90
CA LEU A 202 -7.54 -17.95 -9.24
C LEU A 202 -6.22 -18.67 -9.56
N PHE A 203 -5.11 -18.15 -9.05
CA PHE A 203 -3.81 -18.81 -9.15
C PHE A 203 -3.62 -19.93 -8.11
N GLY A 204 -4.56 -20.14 -7.20
CA GLY A 204 -4.55 -21.24 -6.25
C GLY A 204 -3.46 -21.10 -5.19
N PHE A 205 -3.38 -19.92 -4.55
CA PHE A 205 -2.55 -19.70 -3.36
C PHE A 205 -3.17 -20.32 -2.08
N SER A 206 -4.42 -20.77 -2.14
CA SER A 206 -5.10 -21.46 -1.05
C SER A 206 -4.30 -22.68 -0.58
N GLY A 207 -4.07 -22.80 0.74
CA GLY A 207 -3.30 -23.89 1.34
C GLY A 207 -1.79 -23.65 1.43
N LEU A 208 -1.28 -22.49 1.00
CA LEU A 208 0.14 -22.10 1.17
C LEU A 208 0.42 -21.36 2.50
N GLN A 209 -0.50 -21.44 3.47
CA GLN A 209 -0.38 -20.80 4.78
C GLN A 209 0.98 -21.03 5.43
N LYS A 210 1.39 -22.31 5.54
CA LYS A 210 2.65 -22.69 6.21
C LYS A 210 3.89 -22.07 5.55
N LEU A 211 3.87 -21.92 4.24
CA LEU A 211 4.98 -21.32 3.50
C LEU A 211 5.05 -19.82 3.79
N GLN A 212 3.90 -19.14 3.80
CA GLN A 212 3.81 -17.73 4.11
C GLN A 212 4.21 -17.44 5.57
N ASP A 213 3.66 -18.18 6.53
CA ASP A 213 3.95 -18.02 7.96
C ASP A 213 5.43 -18.28 8.27
N LYS A 214 6.03 -19.32 7.65
CA LYS A 214 7.47 -19.63 7.82
C LYS A 214 8.36 -18.49 7.36
N LYS A 215 8.06 -17.90 6.21
CA LYS A 215 8.85 -16.78 5.67
C LYS A 215 8.72 -15.51 6.50
N ILE A 216 7.53 -15.23 7.05
CA ILE A 216 7.34 -14.12 8.00
C ILE A 216 8.19 -14.34 9.25
N GLN A 217 8.19 -15.55 9.82
CA GLN A 217 9.00 -15.87 11.00
C GLN A 217 10.51 -15.82 10.73
N GLU A 218 10.96 -16.21 9.54
CA GLU A 218 12.36 -16.08 9.14
C GLU A 218 12.78 -14.60 9.12
N GLU A 219 11.97 -13.73 8.51
CA GLU A 219 12.22 -12.28 8.48
C GLU A 219 12.25 -11.65 9.88
N GLU A 220 11.30 -12.00 10.76
CA GLU A 220 11.25 -11.50 12.14
C GLU A 220 12.47 -11.94 12.97
N ARG A 221 12.99 -13.14 12.73
CA ARG A 221 14.21 -13.64 13.36
C ARG A 221 15.44 -12.88 12.88
N GLU A 222 15.57 -12.69 11.57
CA GLU A 222 16.67 -11.92 10.97
C GLU A 222 16.71 -10.49 11.51
N GLU A 223 15.55 -9.84 11.66
CA GLU A 223 15.44 -8.50 12.24
C GLU A 223 15.88 -8.47 13.71
N THR A 224 15.41 -9.44 14.51
CA THR A 224 15.79 -9.55 15.92
C THR A 224 17.29 -9.80 16.10
N GLU A 225 17.89 -10.64 15.26
CA GLU A 225 19.33 -10.92 15.27
C GLU A 225 20.15 -9.69 14.87
N LEU A 226 19.70 -8.93 13.87
CA LEU A 226 20.36 -7.70 13.45
C LEU A 226 20.33 -6.65 14.56
N GLU A 227 19.19 -6.43 15.21
CA GLU A 227 19.07 -5.51 16.35
C GLU A 227 19.99 -5.91 17.51
N ALA A 228 20.10 -7.22 17.80
CA ALA A 228 20.99 -7.72 18.82
C ALA A 228 22.48 -7.52 18.47
N ARG A 229 22.85 -7.57 17.19
CA ARG A 229 24.22 -7.29 16.74
C ARG A 229 24.56 -5.81 16.86
N LEU A 230 23.67 -4.92 16.41
CA LEU A 230 23.86 -3.47 16.49
C LEU A 230 24.01 -2.99 17.94
N LYS A 231 23.17 -3.48 18.85
CA LYS A 231 23.30 -3.16 20.29
C LYS A 231 24.63 -3.59 20.88
N LYS A 232 25.17 -4.74 20.46
CA LYS A 232 26.49 -5.21 20.91
C LYS A 232 27.63 -4.36 20.35
N GLU A 233 27.50 -3.87 19.12
CA GLU A 233 28.48 -2.96 18.52
C GLU A 233 28.46 -1.56 19.17
N GLU A 234 27.30 -1.10 19.64
CA GLU A 234 27.17 0.16 20.40
C GLU A 234 27.70 0.09 21.85
N GLU A 235 27.85 -1.11 22.41
CA GLU A 235 28.37 -1.36 23.76
C GLU A 235 29.91 -1.52 23.81
N ILE A 236 30.62 -1.47 22.67
CA ILE A 236 32.09 -1.59 22.53
C ILE A 236 32.70 -0.22 22.24
#